data_AF-A0A8S3Y794-F1
#
_entry.id   AF-A0A8S3Y794-F1
#
_cell.length_a   1.000
_cell.length_b   1.000
_cell.length_c   1.000
_cell.angle_alpha   90.00
_cell.angle_beta   90.00
_cell.angle_gamma   90.00
#
_symmetry.space_group_name_H-M   'P 1'
#
loop_
_entity.id
_entity.type
_entity.pdbx_description
1 polymer ?
#
loop_
_entity_poly.entity_id
_entity_poly.type
_entity_poly.pdbx_seq_one_letter_code
_entity_poly.pdbx_strand_id
1 'polypeptide(L)'
;MLHESQERPAAYVEERVLYARNKFLTTSKPAVTGGKPITEELAVELRLTTFGTSACPPRGEWVRSPLVMRPPNQPLSYGLVAPRNGARSLLSGLQAHIIKWLLFDSRPLTKDNKPTEPPEGYLRPSEEQQEEALWRACSEVIWRCGGGFNAQNTSDTKVVVALPTDTTYVQHSAQYYQDGVTEKFQLEEGAGALLLLYAAVLSRGWDK
;
A
#
# COMPACT_ATOMS: atom_id res chain seq x y z
N MET A 1 22.05 54.65 -48.40
CA MET A 1 20.76 53.97 -48.19
C MET A 1 21.09 52.67 -47.48
N LEU A 2 20.89 52.67 -46.17
CA LEU A 2 21.34 51.64 -45.22
C LEU A 2 20.47 50.40 -45.39
N HIS A 3 21.08 49.23 -45.64
CA HIS A 3 20.39 47.95 -45.54
C HIS A 3 20.61 47.42 -44.12
N GLU A 4 19.56 47.51 -43.31
CA GLU A 4 19.51 47.04 -41.93
C GLU A 4 19.27 45.53 -41.92
N SER A 5 20.30 44.77 -41.58
CA SER A 5 20.25 43.32 -41.39
C SER A 5 19.60 43.02 -40.05
N GLN A 6 18.31 42.71 -40.06
CA GLN A 6 17.55 42.38 -38.85
C GLN A 6 17.83 40.91 -38.44
N GLU A 7 18.79 40.73 -37.53
CA GLU A 7 19.03 39.45 -36.84
C GLU A 7 17.80 39.08 -36.00
N ARG A 8 17.24 37.88 -36.24
CA ARG A 8 16.17 37.32 -35.40
C ARG A 8 16.80 36.78 -34.12
N PRO A 9 16.29 37.10 -32.92
CA PRO A 9 16.78 36.49 -31.70
C PRO A 9 16.39 35.00 -31.69
N ALA A 10 17.36 34.13 -31.39
CA ALA A 10 17.13 32.72 -31.15
C ALA A 10 16.15 32.55 -29.99
N ALA A 11 15.00 31.94 -30.25
CA ALA A 11 14.05 31.58 -29.22
C ALA A 11 14.72 30.57 -28.28
N TYR A 12 15.02 30.99 -27.06
CA TYR A 12 15.38 30.09 -25.97
C TYR A 12 14.19 29.14 -25.74
N VAL A 13 14.32 27.91 -26.22
CA VAL A 13 13.42 26.82 -25.84
C VAL A 13 13.84 26.41 -24.44
N GLU A 14 13.20 27.01 -23.45
CA GLU A 14 13.30 26.56 -22.06
C GLU A 14 12.81 25.11 -22.03
N GLU A 15 13.75 24.18 -21.96
CA GLU A 15 13.51 22.75 -21.84
C GLU A 15 12.78 22.51 -20.53
N ARG A 16 11.45 22.60 -20.58
CA ARG A 16 10.57 22.19 -19.49
C ARG A 16 10.71 20.68 -19.35
N VAL A 17 11.67 20.27 -18.52
CA VAL A 17 11.76 18.90 -18.03
C VAL A 17 10.46 18.63 -17.29
N LEU A 18 9.51 18.02 -17.99
CA LEU A 18 8.27 17.50 -17.47
C LEU A 18 8.63 16.29 -16.60
N TYR A 19 9.09 16.54 -15.37
CA TYR A 19 8.87 15.54 -14.34
C TYR A 19 7.36 15.41 -14.20
N ALA A 20 6.87 14.18 -14.39
CA ALA A 20 5.50 13.82 -14.08
C ALA A 20 5.29 14.13 -12.59
N ARG A 21 4.79 15.34 -12.30
CA ARG A 21 4.26 15.71 -11.00
C ARG A 21 3.07 14.80 -10.79
N ASN A 22 3.29 13.72 -10.04
CA ASN A 22 2.22 12.84 -9.59
C ASN A 22 1.16 13.75 -8.97
N LYS A 23 0.03 13.94 -9.66
CA LYS A 23 -1.17 14.55 -9.12
C LYS A 23 -1.74 13.52 -8.14
N PHE A 24 -1.12 13.43 -6.97
CA PHE A 24 -1.70 12.75 -5.83
C PHE A 24 -2.98 13.50 -5.48
N LEU A 25 -4.12 12.80 -5.54
CA LEU A 25 -5.39 13.29 -5.04
C LEU A 25 -5.16 13.68 -3.57
N THR A 26 -5.22 14.98 -3.30
CA THR A 26 -5.16 15.55 -1.95
C THR A 26 -6.50 15.30 -1.28
N THR A 27 -6.78 14.05 -0.93
CA THR A 27 -7.75 13.77 0.12
C THR A 27 -7.11 14.31 1.40
N SER A 28 -7.76 15.23 2.11
CA SER A 28 -7.24 15.79 3.37
C SER A 28 -7.16 14.64 4.38
N LYS A 29 -6.01 14.00 4.48
CA LYS A 29 -5.79 12.95 5.45
C LYS A 29 -5.80 13.59 6.83
N PRO A 30 -6.49 13.00 7.83
CA PRO A 30 -6.34 13.46 9.19
C PRO A 30 -4.86 13.42 9.56
N ALA A 31 -4.38 14.47 10.23
CA ALA A 31 -2.98 14.54 10.66
C ALA A 31 -2.68 13.35 11.58
N VAL A 32 -1.58 12.64 11.30
CA VAL A 32 -1.11 11.58 12.19
C VAL A 32 -0.62 12.26 13.48
N THR A 33 -1.30 11.97 14.59
CA THR A 33 -0.95 12.51 15.92
C THR A 33 -0.22 11.45 16.72
N GLY A 34 1.06 11.68 17.04
CA GLY A 34 1.89 10.74 17.82
C GLY A 34 2.86 9.92 16.97
N GLY A 35 3.54 8.96 17.62
CA GLY A 35 4.55 8.09 16.99
C GLY A 35 5.95 8.72 16.88
N LYS A 36 6.95 7.87 16.65
CA LYS A 36 8.34 8.24 16.39
C LYS A 36 8.58 8.32 14.89
N PRO A 37 9.25 9.37 14.39
CA PRO A 37 9.73 9.41 13.02
C PRO A 37 10.56 8.17 12.67
N ILE A 38 10.39 7.65 11.45
CA ILE A 38 11.26 6.61 10.93
C ILE A 38 12.71 7.09 10.83
N THR A 39 13.66 6.21 11.17
CA THR A 39 15.09 6.48 11.00
C THR A 39 15.58 5.99 9.64
N GLU A 40 16.74 6.48 9.18
CA GLU A 40 17.32 6.02 7.90
C GLU A 40 17.63 4.52 7.94
N GLU A 41 18.14 4.02 9.07
CA GLU A 41 18.48 2.61 9.24
C GLU A 41 17.25 1.72 9.07
N LEU A 42 16.14 2.07 9.76
CA LEU A 42 14.89 1.33 9.65
C LEU A 42 14.29 1.45 8.25
N ALA A 43 14.38 2.62 7.61
CA ALA A 43 13.91 2.80 6.23
C ALA A 43 14.71 1.93 5.25
N VAL A 44 16.04 1.86 5.39
CA VAL A 44 16.90 1.00 4.57
C VAL A 44 16.56 -0.47 4.78
N GLU A 45 16.47 -0.94 6.02
CA GLU A 45 16.11 -2.32 6.33
C GLU A 45 14.76 -2.72 5.72
N LEU A 46 13.74 -1.86 5.87
CA LEU A 46 12.41 -2.11 5.29
C LEU A 46 12.44 -2.29 3.78
N ARG A 47 13.20 -1.43 3.09
CA ARG A 47 13.32 -1.46 1.63
C ARG A 47 14.14 -2.66 1.15
N LEU A 48 15.17 -3.06 1.89
CA LEU A 48 15.92 -4.27 1.62
C LEU A 48 15.06 -5.53 1.80
N THR A 49 14.33 -5.65 2.90
CA THR A 49 13.46 -6.80 3.16
C THR A 49 12.35 -6.96 2.12
N THR A 50 11.78 -5.85 1.65
CA THR A 50 10.61 -5.90 0.76
C THR A 50 10.97 -5.89 -0.73
N PHE A 51 11.97 -5.09 -1.14
CA PHE A 51 12.33 -4.91 -2.55
C PHE A 51 13.75 -5.38 -2.91
N GLY A 52 14.53 -5.82 -1.92
CA GLY A 52 15.93 -6.22 -2.11
C GLY A 52 16.91 -5.06 -2.29
N THR A 53 16.45 -3.81 -2.23
CA THR A 53 17.29 -2.61 -2.40
C THR A 53 16.65 -1.34 -1.81
N SER A 54 17.48 -0.51 -1.19
CA SER A 54 17.17 0.87 -0.75
C SER A 54 17.82 1.95 -1.64
N ALA A 55 18.81 1.56 -2.45
CA ALA A 55 19.66 2.46 -3.23
C ALA A 55 19.04 2.97 -4.55
N CYS A 56 17.83 2.53 -4.88
CA CYS A 56 17.04 3.09 -5.97
C CYS A 56 15.56 3.06 -5.55
N PRO A 57 14.68 3.95 -6.01
CA PRO A 57 13.26 3.91 -5.61
C PRO A 57 12.60 2.58 -5.99
N PRO A 58 11.56 2.15 -5.26
CA PRO A 58 10.76 0.98 -5.63
C PRO A 58 10.25 1.09 -7.06
N ARG A 59 10.12 -0.04 -7.77
CA ARG A 59 9.55 -0.01 -9.12
C ARG A 59 8.17 0.64 -9.06
N GLY A 60 7.90 1.56 -9.98
CA GLY A 60 6.63 2.31 -9.99
C GLY A 60 5.38 1.43 -10.03
N GLU A 61 5.49 0.18 -10.47
CA GLU A 61 4.41 -0.81 -10.38
C GLU A 61 3.97 -1.09 -8.93
N TRP A 62 4.92 -1.18 -7.98
CA TRP A 62 4.60 -1.36 -6.56
C TRP A 62 3.96 -0.12 -5.95
N VAL A 63 4.44 1.07 -6.34
CA VAL A 63 3.97 2.36 -5.79
C VAL A 63 2.65 2.83 -6.40
N ARG A 64 2.25 2.27 -7.55
CA ARG A 64 1.03 2.65 -8.30
C ARG A 64 -0.04 1.56 -8.35
N SER A 65 0.07 0.52 -7.53
CA SER A 65 -0.94 -0.56 -7.47
C SER A 65 -1.78 -0.42 -6.21
N PRO A 66 -2.90 0.34 -6.23
CA PRO A 66 -3.82 0.38 -5.11
C PRO A 66 -4.53 -0.97 -4.92
N LEU A 67 -5.08 -1.18 -3.71
CA LEU A 67 -5.97 -2.29 -3.40
C LEU A 67 -7.37 -1.84 -3.76
N VAL A 68 -7.83 -2.28 -4.93
CA VAL A 68 -9.13 -1.90 -5.46
C VAL A 68 -9.97 -3.15 -5.57
N MET A 69 -11.10 -3.19 -4.88
CA MET A 69 -12.09 -4.25 -5.00
C MET A 69 -12.90 -4.07 -6.29
N ARG A 70 -13.39 -5.16 -6.84
CA ARG A 70 -14.38 -5.11 -7.92
C ARG A 70 -15.72 -4.55 -7.40
N PRO A 71 -16.62 -4.08 -8.29
CA PRO A 71 -17.93 -3.56 -7.86
C PRO A 71 -18.69 -4.55 -6.96
N PRO A 72 -19.29 -4.07 -5.84
CA PRO A 72 -19.96 -4.93 -4.85
C PRO A 72 -21.21 -5.62 -5.40
N ASN A 73 -21.68 -6.65 -4.69
CA ASN A 73 -22.92 -7.40 -4.98
C ASN A 73 -22.98 -8.03 -6.39
N GLN A 74 -21.84 -8.27 -7.03
CA GLN A 74 -21.75 -8.85 -8.38
C GLN A 74 -20.90 -10.13 -8.37
N PRO A 75 -21.05 -11.02 -9.36
CA PRO A 75 -20.14 -12.14 -9.53
C PRO A 75 -18.68 -11.68 -9.53
N LEU A 76 -17.82 -12.35 -8.76
CA LEU A 76 -16.41 -12.02 -8.59
C LEU A 76 -16.15 -10.69 -7.86
N SER A 77 -17.12 -10.11 -7.15
CA SER A 77 -16.90 -8.88 -6.37
C SER A 77 -15.92 -9.07 -5.21
N TYR A 78 -15.68 -10.31 -4.76
CA TYR A 78 -14.59 -10.63 -3.84
C TYR A 78 -13.18 -10.40 -4.43
N GLY A 79 -13.07 -10.20 -5.74
CA GLY A 79 -11.79 -10.09 -6.44
C GLY A 79 -11.17 -8.69 -6.37
N LEU A 80 -9.87 -8.65 -6.15
CA LEU A 80 -9.03 -7.47 -6.34
C LEU A 80 -8.78 -7.21 -7.83
N VAL A 81 -8.80 -5.94 -8.20
CA VAL A 81 -8.36 -5.48 -9.52
C VAL A 81 -6.83 -5.56 -9.56
N ALA A 82 -6.31 -6.50 -10.34
CA ALA A 82 -4.88 -6.70 -10.51
C ALA A 82 -4.43 -6.22 -11.90
N PRO A 83 -3.69 -5.09 -12.01
CA PRO A 83 -3.04 -4.72 -13.25
C PRO A 83 -1.99 -5.77 -13.62
N ARG A 84 -1.62 -5.86 -14.90
CA ARG A 84 -0.55 -6.76 -15.35
C ARG A 84 0.81 -6.18 -14.93
N ASN A 85 1.22 -6.42 -13.69
CA ASN A 85 2.43 -5.87 -13.10
C ASN A 85 3.05 -6.78 -12.03
N GLY A 86 4.17 -6.34 -11.47
CA GLY A 86 4.96 -7.08 -10.48
C GLY A 86 4.29 -7.28 -9.11
N ALA A 87 3.20 -6.57 -8.79
CA ALA A 87 2.48 -6.73 -7.52
C ALA A 87 1.47 -7.90 -7.55
N ARG A 88 1.30 -8.58 -8.68
CA ARG A 88 0.28 -9.64 -8.84
C ARG A 88 0.43 -10.80 -7.84
N SER A 89 1.66 -11.18 -7.49
CA SER A 89 1.91 -12.25 -6.51
C SER A 89 1.35 -11.89 -5.15
N LEU A 90 1.62 -10.67 -4.70
CA LEU A 90 1.03 -10.10 -3.49
C LEU A 90 -0.50 -10.09 -3.56
N LEU A 91 -1.06 -9.51 -4.62
CA LEU A 91 -2.52 -9.39 -4.76
C LEU A 91 -3.18 -10.77 -4.73
N SER A 92 -2.54 -11.79 -5.32
CA SER A 92 -3.03 -13.17 -5.29
C SER A 92 -2.97 -13.78 -3.89
N GLY A 93 -1.90 -13.49 -3.12
CA GLY A 93 -1.81 -13.90 -1.72
C GLY A 93 -2.91 -13.27 -0.87
N LEU A 94 -3.10 -11.96 -0.98
CA LEU A 94 -4.14 -11.23 -0.25
C LEU A 94 -5.55 -11.70 -0.65
N GLN A 95 -5.76 -11.97 -1.94
CA GLN A 95 -6.99 -12.51 -2.48
C GLN A 95 -7.41 -13.82 -1.81
N ALA A 96 -6.45 -14.70 -1.49
CA ALA A 96 -6.74 -15.96 -0.82
C ALA A 96 -7.26 -15.75 0.62
N HIS A 97 -6.70 -14.77 1.35
CA HIS A 97 -7.18 -14.40 2.68
C HIS A 97 -8.60 -13.81 2.66
N ILE A 98 -8.89 -12.96 1.67
CA ILE A 98 -10.24 -12.40 1.44
C ILE A 98 -11.26 -13.53 1.21
N ILE A 99 -10.97 -14.44 0.28
CA ILE A 99 -11.87 -15.56 -0.03
C ILE A 99 -12.07 -16.48 1.17
N LYS A 100 -11.00 -16.79 1.89
CA LYS A 100 -11.06 -17.60 3.12
C LYS A 100 -12.01 -16.96 4.13
N TRP A 101 -11.83 -15.68 4.42
CA TRP A 101 -12.66 -14.99 5.40
C TRP A 101 -14.14 -15.01 5.00
N LEU A 102 -14.44 -14.68 3.73
CA LEU A 102 -15.81 -14.67 3.21
C LEU A 102 -16.50 -16.05 3.27
N LEU A 103 -15.78 -17.13 2.95
CA LEU A 103 -16.36 -18.47 2.89
C LEU A 103 -16.50 -19.15 4.25
N PHE A 104 -15.69 -18.76 5.24
CA PHE A 104 -15.55 -19.51 6.49
C PHE A 104 -15.84 -18.68 7.73
N ASP A 105 -15.28 -17.47 7.82
CA ASP A 105 -15.18 -16.70 9.05
C ASP A 105 -16.29 -15.63 9.15
N SER A 106 -16.76 -15.08 8.03
CA SER A 106 -17.80 -14.05 7.98
C SER A 106 -19.24 -14.60 8.07
N ARG A 107 -19.39 -15.93 8.14
CA ARG A 107 -20.71 -16.57 8.12
C ARG A 107 -21.45 -16.29 9.44
N PRO A 108 -22.76 -16.02 9.40
CA PRO A 108 -23.56 -15.94 10.61
C PRO A 108 -23.47 -17.28 11.37
N LEU A 109 -23.18 -17.22 12.68
CA LEU A 109 -23.20 -18.42 13.51
C LEU A 109 -24.65 -18.90 13.68
N THR A 110 -25.01 -19.95 12.94
CA THR A 110 -26.27 -20.67 13.14
C THR A 110 -26.11 -21.70 14.26
N LYS A 111 -27.21 -22.09 14.92
CA LYS A 111 -27.19 -23.06 16.04
C LYS A 111 -26.53 -24.41 15.67
N ASP A 112 -26.56 -24.77 14.39
CA ASP A 112 -25.99 -26.01 13.85
C ASP A 112 -24.67 -25.78 13.09
N ASN A 113 -24.14 -24.56 13.08
CA ASN A 113 -22.99 -24.15 12.26
C ASN A 113 -23.14 -24.47 10.76
N LYS A 114 -24.39 -24.48 10.27
CA LYS A 114 -24.73 -24.69 8.86
C LYS A 114 -24.65 -23.37 8.10
N PRO A 115 -24.17 -23.37 6.84
CA PRO A 115 -24.20 -22.18 6.01
C PRO A 115 -25.64 -21.75 5.74
N THR A 116 -25.90 -20.44 5.87
CA THR A 116 -27.22 -19.83 5.68
C THR A 116 -27.55 -19.67 4.19
N GLU A 117 -26.53 -19.54 3.36
CA GLU A 117 -26.61 -19.37 1.91
C GLU A 117 -25.57 -20.26 1.22
N PRO A 118 -25.76 -20.58 -0.07
CA PRO A 118 -24.77 -21.35 -0.82
C PRO A 118 -23.43 -20.57 -0.96
N PRO A 119 -22.29 -21.26 -1.16
CA PRO A 119 -20.97 -20.62 -1.27
C PRO A 119 -20.89 -19.46 -2.27
N GLU A 120 -21.65 -19.53 -3.36
CA GLU A 120 -21.71 -18.50 -4.40
C GLU A 120 -22.28 -17.17 -3.89
N GLY A 121 -23.11 -17.20 -2.84
CA GLY A 121 -23.67 -16.00 -2.22
C GLY A 121 -22.61 -15.22 -1.43
N TYR A 122 -21.80 -15.92 -0.62
CA TYR A 122 -20.66 -15.35 0.09
C TYR A 122 -19.57 -14.78 -0.83
N LEU A 123 -19.53 -15.24 -2.09
CA LEU A 123 -18.65 -14.72 -3.15
C LEU A 123 -19.29 -13.57 -3.95
N ARG A 124 -20.28 -12.89 -3.38
CA ARG A 124 -20.82 -11.62 -3.89
C ARG A 124 -20.93 -10.60 -2.76
N PRO A 125 -19.83 -10.30 -2.03
CA PRO A 125 -19.87 -9.44 -0.87
C PRO A 125 -20.44 -8.05 -1.17
N SER A 126 -21.14 -7.50 -0.17
CA SER A 126 -21.50 -6.09 -0.10
C SER A 126 -20.26 -5.22 0.08
N GLU A 127 -20.40 -3.90 -0.07
CA GLU A 127 -19.30 -2.94 0.15
C GLU A 127 -18.72 -3.07 1.57
N GLU A 128 -19.57 -3.20 2.59
CA GLU A 128 -19.15 -3.40 3.98
C GLU A 128 -18.38 -4.71 4.18
N GLN A 129 -18.82 -5.80 3.54
CA GLN A 129 -18.13 -7.09 3.62
C GLN A 129 -16.80 -7.07 2.84
N GLN A 130 -16.73 -6.35 1.73
CA GLN A 130 -15.47 -6.11 1.02
C GLN A 130 -14.49 -5.32 1.89
N GLU A 131 -15.00 -4.29 2.57
CA GLU A 131 -14.22 -3.50 3.50
C GLU A 131 -13.65 -4.36 4.62
N GLU A 132 -14.52 -5.15 5.26
CA GLU A 132 -14.11 -6.02 6.35
C GLU A 132 -13.11 -7.09 5.92
N ALA A 133 -13.40 -7.78 4.82
CA ALA A 133 -12.52 -8.81 4.30
C ALA A 133 -11.13 -8.25 3.99
N LEU A 134 -11.03 -7.02 3.47
CA LEU A 134 -9.78 -6.39 3.08
C LEU A 134 -8.90 -6.09 4.30
N TRP A 135 -9.43 -5.38 5.31
CA TRP A 135 -8.62 -5.04 6.48
C TRP A 135 -8.28 -6.27 7.32
N ARG A 136 -9.18 -7.27 7.40
CA ARG A 136 -8.90 -8.57 8.02
C ARG A 136 -7.76 -9.29 7.32
N ALA A 137 -7.83 -9.41 6.00
CA ALA A 137 -6.80 -10.05 5.20
C ALA A 137 -5.43 -9.36 5.36
N CYS A 138 -5.40 -8.02 5.32
CA CYS A 138 -4.18 -7.26 5.57
C CYS A 138 -3.62 -7.53 6.96
N SER A 139 -4.47 -7.47 8.00
CA SER A 139 -4.08 -7.72 9.39
C SER A 139 -3.52 -9.13 9.59
N GLU A 140 -4.15 -10.14 8.98
CA GLU A 140 -3.73 -11.54 9.08
C GLU A 140 -2.36 -11.77 8.43
N VAL A 141 -2.12 -11.18 7.26
CA VAL A 141 -0.82 -11.26 6.56
C VAL A 141 0.27 -10.57 7.38
N ILE A 142 -0.02 -9.37 7.87
CA ILE A 142 0.92 -8.60 8.70
C ILE A 142 1.27 -9.39 9.98
N TRP A 143 0.28 -9.95 10.66
CA TRP A 143 0.46 -10.78 11.85
C TRP A 143 1.29 -12.03 11.56
N ARG A 144 1.06 -12.69 10.41
CA ARG A 144 1.86 -13.85 9.97
C ARG A 144 3.32 -13.50 9.79
N CYS A 145 3.59 -12.42 9.08
CA CYS A 145 4.95 -12.01 8.80
C CYS A 145 5.71 -11.57 10.07
N GLY A 146 4.99 -11.11 11.10
CA GLY A 146 5.54 -10.91 12.45
C GLY A 146 5.77 -12.18 13.27
N GLY A 147 5.43 -13.37 12.73
CA GLY A 147 5.59 -14.65 13.43
C GLY A 147 4.43 -15.03 14.35
N GLY A 148 3.29 -14.32 14.28
CA GLY A 148 2.19 -14.46 15.24
C GLY A 148 1.41 -15.77 15.23
N PHE A 149 1.76 -16.71 14.35
CA PHE A 149 1.23 -18.09 14.32
C PHE A 149 2.27 -19.15 14.71
N ASN A 150 3.50 -18.74 15.04
CA ASN A 150 4.51 -19.64 15.58
C ASN A 150 4.33 -19.76 17.09
N ALA A 151 3.98 -20.97 17.55
CA ALA A 151 3.71 -21.29 18.96
C ALA A 151 4.89 -21.01 19.92
N GLN A 152 6.11 -20.82 19.39
CA GLN A 152 7.31 -20.53 20.18
C GLN A 152 7.55 -19.03 20.42
N ASN A 153 6.86 -18.12 19.72
CA ASN A 153 7.16 -16.67 19.71
C ASN A 153 5.98 -15.79 20.20
N THR A 154 4.92 -16.38 20.72
CA THR A 154 3.63 -15.70 20.95
C THR A 154 3.64 -14.64 22.05
N SER A 155 4.55 -14.72 23.04
CA SER A 155 4.58 -13.74 24.15
C SER A 155 5.18 -12.38 23.77
N ASP A 156 6.09 -12.33 22.79
CA ASP A 156 6.81 -11.12 22.39
C ASP A 156 6.52 -10.68 20.94
N THR A 157 5.64 -11.38 20.23
CA THR A 157 5.27 -10.99 18.86
C THR A 157 4.55 -9.65 18.87
N LYS A 158 5.19 -8.66 18.25
CA LYS A 158 4.64 -7.31 18.10
C LYS A 158 4.72 -6.90 16.64
N VAL A 159 3.63 -6.40 16.09
CA VAL A 159 3.61 -5.84 14.73
C VAL A 159 3.12 -4.41 14.78
N VAL A 160 3.80 -3.53 14.06
CA VAL A 160 3.61 -2.09 14.06
C VAL A 160 3.14 -1.64 12.69
N VAL A 161 2.07 -0.85 12.69
CA VAL A 161 1.59 -0.15 11.49
C VAL A 161 2.05 1.30 11.59
N ALA A 162 2.79 1.77 10.59
CA ALA A 162 3.16 3.16 10.41
C ALA A 162 2.21 3.85 9.45
N LEU A 163 2.05 5.15 9.68
CA LEU A 163 1.26 6.01 8.82
C LEU A 163 2.19 7.06 8.20
N PRO A 164 2.10 7.29 6.88
CA PRO A 164 2.84 8.38 6.24
C PRO A 164 2.24 9.72 6.62
N THR A 165 3.11 10.68 6.91
CA THR A 165 2.76 12.09 7.14
C THR A 165 3.09 12.94 5.91
N ASP A 166 2.87 14.25 5.99
CA ASP A 166 3.36 15.20 5.00
C ASP A 166 4.82 15.61 5.22
N THR A 167 5.40 15.25 6.39
CA THR A 167 6.79 15.58 6.74
C THR A 167 7.73 14.49 6.24
N THR A 168 8.83 14.91 5.61
CA THR A 168 9.94 14.03 5.24
C THR A 168 10.94 13.97 6.41
N TYR A 169 11.11 12.78 6.98
CA TYR A 169 12.01 12.52 8.11
C TYR A 169 13.37 11.98 7.69
N VAL A 170 13.43 11.19 6.60
CA VAL A 170 14.67 10.63 6.06
C VAL A 170 15.08 11.37 4.79
N GLN A 171 16.30 11.90 4.79
CA GLN A 171 16.84 12.61 3.63
C GLN A 171 17.37 11.65 2.58
N HIS A 172 17.49 12.13 1.35
CA HIS A 172 18.11 11.38 0.28
C HIS A 172 19.61 11.18 0.55
N SER A 173 20.10 9.95 0.37
CA SER A 173 21.50 9.57 0.54
C SER A 173 21.92 8.53 -0.51
N ALA A 174 23.21 8.22 -0.57
CA ALA A 174 23.69 7.12 -1.43
C ALA A 174 23.16 5.75 -0.98
N GLN A 175 22.80 5.63 0.29
CA GLN A 175 22.28 4.43 0.93
C GLN A 175 20.75 4.36 0.86
N TYR A 176 20.09 5.50 0.72
CA TYR A 176 18.63 5.62 0.72
C TYR A 176 18.12 6.63 -0.32
N TYR A 177 17.43 6.11 -1.34
CA TYR A 177 16.70 6.94 -2.30
C TYR A 177 15.26 7.11 -1.85
N GLN A 178 14.82 8.37 -1.72
CA GLN A 178 13.44 8.71 -1.38
C GLN A 178 12.45 8.14 -2.40
N ASP A 179 11.32 7.64 -1.90
CA ASP A 179 10.25 7.04 -2.72
C ASP A 179 8.91 7.77 -2.63
N GLY A 180 8.84 8.84 -1.82
CA GLY A 180 7.65 9.65 -1.60
C GLY A 180 6.76 9.14 -0.45
N VAL A 181 7.10 8.00 0.15
CA VAL A 181 6.24 7.28 1.11
C VAL A 181 7.02 6.88 2.35
N THR A 182 8.07 6.07 2.19
CA THR A 182 8.81 5.44 3.29
C THR A 182 9.47 6.48 4.19
N GLU A 183 10.06 7.54 3.61
CA GLU A 183 10.73 8.59 4.38
C GLU A 183 9.78 9.45 5.22
N LYS A 184 8.47 9.25 5.11
CA LYS A 184 7.45 10.05 5.78
C LYS A 184 6.72 9.30 6.90
N PHE A 185 7.15 8.08 7.22
CA PHE A 185 6.48 7.25 8.23
C PHE A 185 6.71 7.74 9.66
N GLN A 186 5.64 7.67 10.44
CA GLN A 186 5.67 7.67 11.91
C GLN A 186 5.25 6.28 12.42
N LEU A 187 6.03 5.72 13.35
CA LEU A 187 5.83 4.39 13.94
C LEU A 187 5.60 4.49 15.45
N GLU A 188 4.72 3.67 16.01
CA GLU A 188 4.75 3.40 17.45
C GLU A 188 5.87 2.40 17.79
N GLU A 189 6.39 2.41 19.02
CA GLU A 189 7.49 1.49 19.40
C GLU A 189 7.09 0.04 19.12
N GLY A 190 7.93 -0.79 18.49
CA GLY A 190 7.72 -2.24 18.33
C GLY A 190 8.51 -2.87 17.17
N ALA A 191 8.79 -4.17 17.27
CA ALA A 191 9.60 -4.93 16.32
C ALA A 191 8.74 -5.62 15.25
N GLY A 192 8.25 -4.86 14.28
CA GLY A 192 7.55 -5.45 13.14
C GLY A 192 7.05 -4.41 12.18
N ALA A 193 7.88 -3.99 11.23
CA ALA A 193 7.47 -3.09 10.17
C ALA A 193 7.42 -3.89 8.86
N LEU A 194 6.22 -4.17 8.35
CA LEU A 194 6.00 -4.70 7.00
C LEU A 194 5.16 -3.71 6.19
N LEU A 195 5.61 -2.46 6.29
CA LEU A 195 4.85 -1.29 5.93
C LEU A 195 4.95 -0.89 4.49
N LEU A 196 5.94 -1.39 3.78
CA LEU A 196 6.16 -0.98 2.41
C LEU A 196 5.05 -1.46 1.47
N LEU A 197 4.36 -2.51 1.88
CA LEU A 197 3.35 -3.18 1.09
C LEU A 197 1.92 -2.68 1.43
N TYR A 198 1.69 -2.26 2.67
CA TYR A 198 0.43 -1.64 3.12
C TYR A 198 0.41 -0.13 2.85
N ALA A 199 1.51 0.59 3.09
CA ALA A 199 1.55 2.02 2.92
C ALA A 199 1.74 2.47 1.46
N ALA A 200 2.46 1.73 0.60
CA ALA A 200 2.50 2.07 -0.83
C ALA A 200 1.10 2.00 -1.48
N VAL A 201 0.26 1.12 -0.95
CA VAL A 201 -1.09 0.87 -1.46
C VAL A 201 -2.11 1.79 -0.80
N LEU A 202 -2.11 1.92 0.53
CA LEU A 202 -3.14 2.66 1.28
C LEU A 202 -2.82 4.15 1.46
N SER A 203 -1.58 4.57 1.22
CA SER A 203 -1.28 6.00 1.09
C SER A 203 -2.02 6.66 -0.08
N ARG A 204 -2.68 5.89 -0.97
CA ARG A 204 -3.46 6.43 -2.09
C ARG A 204 -4.97 6.36 -1.91
N GLY A 205 -5.47 5.98 -0.73
CA GLY A 205 -6.89 6.00 -0.42
C GLY A 205 -7.65 4.82 -1.03
N TRP A 206 -8.77 4.50 -0.40
CA TRP A 206 -9.79 3.64 -0.99
C TRP A 206 -10.55 4.48 -2.00
N ASP A 207 -10.60 4.03 -3.25
CA ASP A 207 -11.59 4.57 -4.19
C ASP A 207 -12.95 4.04 -3.74
N LYS A 208 -13.81 4.97 -3.29
CA LYS A 208 -15.25 4.73 -3.10
C LYS A 208 -15.95 4.69 -4.45
#